data_AF-A0A0F2L722-F1
#
_entry.id   AF-A0A0F2L722-F1
#
_cell.length_a   1.000
_cell.length_b   1.000
_cell.length_c   1.000
_cell.angle_alpha   90.00
_cell.angle_beta   90.00
_cell.angle_gamma   90.00
#
_symmetry.space_group_name_H-M   'P 1'
#
loop_
_entity.id
_entity.type
_entity.pdbx_description
1 polymer ?
#
loop_
_entity_poly.entity_id
_entity_poly.type
_entity_poly.pdbx_seq_one_letter_code
_entity_poly.pdbx_strand_id
1 'polypeptide(L)'
;MDELREIISKYWDLVLGVFHLGVNCCGDDCIVRMLNIEHIRNLGCKVYGLMIDKRQIDELLRYPSIIKSILDRGINKIITYPCISQDRINFMSKLGFKVINYISSNNCPLTEEVVIHLDAYRVIDLTNMGIKVYVHLYEPYIKDKPSYGIVTVLEPILEHLRRSNVKFYLILDEL
;
A
#
# COMPACT_ATOMS: atom_id res chain seq x y z
N MET A 1 3.10 -4.14 20.69
CA MET A 1 2.08 -3.16 20.24
C MET A 1 2.45 -1.76 20.67
N ASP A 2 2.70 -1.51 21.97
CA ASP A 2 3.04 -0.17 22.47
C ASP A 2 4.40 0.35 21.99
N GLU A 3 5.44 -0.48 21.97
CA GLU A 3 6.77 -0.09 21.46
C GLU A 3 6.77 0.31 19.97
N LEU A 4 6.02 -0.39 19.11
CA LEU A 4 5.89 -0.02 17.69
C LEU A 4 5.18 1.33 17.56
N ARG A 5 4.14 1.57 18.37
CA ARG A 5 3.43 2.85 18.41
C ARG A 5 4.33 3.97 18.90
N GLU A 6 5.17 3.71 19.92
CA GLU A 6 6.16 4.66 20.42
C GLU A 6 7.21 5.02 19.35
N ILE A 7 7.74 4.03 18.63
CA ILE A 7 8.68 4.27 17.52
C ILE A 7 8.01 5.08 16.40
N ILE A 8 6.82 4.69 15.95
CA ILE A 8 6.10 5.43 14.90
C ILE A 8 5.82 6.87 15.38
N SER A 9 5.45 7.05 16.64
CA SER A 9 5.21 8.39 17.24
C SER A 9 6.48 9.23 17.30
N LYS A 10 7.64 8.62 17.62
CA LYS A 10 8.95 9.28 17.64
C LYS A 10 9.37 9.79 16.26
N TYR A 11 9.01 9.08 15.19
CA TYR A 11 9.36 9.37 13.80
C TYR A 11 8.18 9.92 12.98
N TRP A 12 7.17 10.48 13.64
CA TRP A 12 5.97 11.00 12.99
C TRP A 12 6.27 12.14 12.00
N ASP A 13 7.38 12.85 12.17
CA ASP A 13 7.84 13.90 11.25
C ASP A 13 8.17 13.39 9.84
N LEU A 14 8.40 12.08 9.68
CA LEU A 14 8.63 11.41 8.40
C LEU A 14 7.34 11.00 7.69
N VAL A 15 6.23 10.88 8.42
CA VAL A 15 4.99 10.28 7.93
C VAL A 15 4.07 11.35 7.36
N LEU A 16 3.80 11.28 6.06
CA LEU A 16 2.90 12.21 5.34
C LEU A 16 1.43 11.90 5.54
N GLY A 17 1.11 10.65 5.86
CA GLY A 17 -0.25 10.16 6.09
C GLY A 17 -0.21 8.67 6.41
N VAL A 18 -1.23 8.19 7.12
CA VAL A 18 -1.38 6.80 7.52
C VAL A 18 -2.61 6.22 6.84
N PHE A 19 -2.47 5.00 6.35
CA PHE A 19 -3.53 4.22 5.74
C PHE A 19 -3.67 2.88 6.45
N HIS A 20 -4.90 2.42 6.61
CA HIS A 20 -5.25 1.17 7.25
C HIS A 20 -5.58 0.13 6.18
N LEU A 21 -4.90 -1.02 6.20
CA LEU A 21 -5.14 -2.12 5.28
C LEU A 21 -5.97 -3.20 5.97
N GLY A 22 -7.25 -3.27 5.64
CA GLY A 22 -8.20 -4.20 6.26
C GLY A 22 -9.08 -4.91 5.24
N VAL A 23 -9.83 -5.92 5.66
CA VAL A 23 -10.87 -6.53 4.83
C VAL A 23 -12.18 -5.76 4.97
N ASN A 24 -12.50 -5.28 6.17
CA ASN A 24 -13.77 -4.63 6.49
C ASN A 24 -13.62 -3.17 6.95
N CYS A 25 -12.58 -2.47 6.48
CA CYS A 25 -12.36 -1.07 6.84
C CYS A 25 -13.23 -0.13 6.00
N CYS A 26 -13.44 1.08 6.52
CA CYS A 26 -14.14 2.17 5.85
C CYS A 26 -13.48 3.49 6.20
N GLY A 27 -13.40 4.42 5.25
CA GLY A 27 -12.78 5.74 5.45
C GLY A 27 -11.86 6.15 4.32
N ASP A 28 -11.51 7.43 4.28
CA ASP A 28 -10.64 7.99 3.24
C ASP A 28 -9.17 7.53 3.38
N ASP A 29 -8.83 6.91 4.50
CA ASP A 29 -7.54 6.30 4.86
C ASP A 29 -7.56 4.76 4.77
N CYS A 30 -8.70 4.15 4.41
CA CYS A 30 -8.84 2.69 4.35
C CYS A 30 -8.45 2.15 2.96
N ILE A 31 -7.54 1.18 2.94
CA ILE A 31 -7.22 0.33 1.79
C ILE A 31 -7.87 -1.04 2.04
N VAL A 32 -8.77 -1.46 1.15
CA VAL A 32 -9.44 -2.76 1.31
C VAL A 32 -8.66 -3.86 0.62
N ARG A 33 -8.29 -4.90 1.36
CA ARG A 33 -7.76 -6.15 0.80
C ARG A 33 -8.90 -6.93 0.15
N MET A 34 -8.85 -7.01 -1.18
CA MET A 34 -9.82 -7.80 -1.93
C MET A 34 -9.61 -9.29 -1.66
N LEU A 35 -10.68 -10.01 -1.32
CA LEU A 35 -10.67 -11.46 -1.13
C LEU A 35 -11.26 -12.20 -2.34
N ASN A 36 -12.34 -11.66 -2.89
CA ASN A 36 -12.97 -12.11 -4.11
C ASN A 36 -13.81 -10.95 -4.68
N ILE A 37 -14.48 -11.18 -5.81
CA ILE A 37 -15.26 -10.14 -6.47
C ILE A 37 -16.59 -9.82 -5.78
N GLU A 38 -17.17 -10.78 -5.07
CA GLU A 38 -18.38 -10.58 -4.27
C GLU A 38 -18.12 -9.63 -3.10
N HIS A 39 -16.92 -9.71 -2.51
CA HIS A 39 -16.48 -8.80 -1.46
C HIS A 39 -16.54 -7.34 -1.92
N ILE A 40 -16.12 -7.04 -3.17
CA ILE A 40 -16.21 -5.69 -3.71
C ILE A 40 -17.66 -5.24 -3.90
N ARG A 41 -18.54 -6.13 -4.36
CA ARG A 41 -19.97 -5.79 -4.51
C ARG A 41 -20.58 -5.34 -3.19
N ASN A 42 -20.13 -5.95 -2.09
CA ASN A 42 -20.59 -5.71 -0.74
C ASN A 42 -19.89 -4.53 -0.03
N LEU A 43 -18.92 -3.86 -0.65
CA LEU A 43 -18.34 -2.64 -0.09
C LEU A 43 -19.42 -1.56 0.00
N GLY A 44 -19.89 -1.28 1.20
CA GLY A 44 -20.97 -0.32 1.47
C GLY A 44 -20.48 1.10 1.76
N CYS A 45 -19.18 1.35 1.71
CA CYS A 45 -18.57 2.61 2.15
C CYS A 45 -17.49 3.09 1.18
N LYS A 46 -17.09 4.36 1.35
CA LYS A 46 -15.97 4.97 0.63
C LYS A 46 -14.65 4.49 1.24
N VAL A 47 -13.68 4.21 0.37
CA VAL A 47 -12.34 3.73 0.73
C VAL A 47 -11.28 4.43 -0.13
N TYR A 48 -10.04 4.50 0.36
CA TYR A 48 -8.90 5.09 -0.34
C TYR A 48 -8.55 4.36 -1.65
N GLY A 49 -8.59 3.03 -1.60
CA GLY A 49 -8.18 2.16 -2.68
C GLY A 49 -8.38 0.68 -2.36
N LEU A 50 -8.11 -0.17 -3.34
CA LEU A 50 -8.18 -1.63 -3.21
C LEU A 50 -6.77 -2.21 -3.32
N MET A 51 -6.43 -3.15 -2.44
CA MET A 51 -5.29 -4.03 -2.62
C MET A 51 -5.76 -5.35 -3.23
N ILE A 52 -5.23 -5.70 -4.40
CA ILE A 52 -5.71 -6.80 -5.23
C ILE A 52 -4.57 -7.75 -5.64
N ASP A 53 -4.83 -9.05 -5.62
CA ASP A 53 -3.93 -10.04 -6.21
C ASP A 53 -4.05 -10.06 -7.73
N LYS A 54 -2.96 -10.39 -8.43
CA LYS A 54 -2.93 -10.46 -9.89
C LYS A 54 -4.05 -11.32 -10.49
N ARG A 55 -4.43 -12.44 -9.85
CA ARG A 55 -5.50 -13.34 -10.32
C ARG A 55 -6.88 -12.70 -10.19
N GLN A 56 -7.08 -11.91 -9.14
CA GLN A 56 -8.31 -11.16 -8.93
C GLN A 56 -8.46 -10.02 -9.93
N ILE A 57 -7.35 -9.46 -10.45
CA ILE A 57 -7.40 -8.52 -11.58
C ILE A 57 -7.96 -9.23 -12.81
N ASP A 58 -7.48 -10.43 -13.15
CA ASP A 58 -8.04 -11.21 -14.28
C ASP A 58 -9.54 -11.45 -14.12
N GLU A 59 -9.98 -11.75 -12.90
CA GLU A 59 -11.40 -11.91 -12.59
C GLU A 59 -12.16 -10.59 -12.75
N LEU A 60 -11.69 -9.49 -12.15
CA LEU A 60 -12.31 -8.16 -12.22
C LEU A 60 -12.54 -7.71 -13.66
N LEU A 61 -11.57 -7.96 -14.54
CA LEU A 61 -11.66 -7.60 -15.96
C LEU A 61 -12.76 -8.34 -16.72
N ARG A 62 -13.29 -9.46 -16.19
CA ARG A 62 -14.44 -10.18 -16.77
C ARG A 62 -15.77 -9.55 -16.42
N TYR A 63 -15.82 -8.58 -15.51
CA TYR A 63 -17.06 -7.97 -15.03
C TYR A 63 -17.03 -6.43 -15.16
N PRO A 64 -17.27 -5.90 -16.37
CA PRO A 64 -17.28 -4.45 -16.61
C PRO A 64 -18.26 -3.66 -15.72
N SER A 65 -19.39 -4.25 -15.34
CA SER A 65 -20.37 -3.63 -14.44
C SER A 65 -19.81 -3.38 -13.04
N ILE A 66 -18.92 -4.25 -12.57
CA ILE A 66 -18.27 -4.11 -11.26
C ILE A 66 -17.19 -3.03 -11.33
N ILE A 67 -16.38 -3.02 -12.39
CA ILE A 67 -15.41 -1.94 -12.64
C ILE A 67 -16.09 -0.57 -12.61
N LYS A 68 -17.20 -0.44 -13.35
CA LYS A 68 -17.99 0.80 -13.35
C LYS A 68 -18.47 1.16 -11.94
N SER A 69 -19.04 0.20 -11.20
CA SER A 69 -19.51 0.42 -9.83
C SER A 69 -18.39 0.89 -8.88
N ILE A 70 -17.19 0.32 -8.99
CA ILE A 70 -16.02 0.72 -8.19
C ILE A 70 -15.64 2.18 -8.50
N LEU A 71 -15.56 2.53 -9.78
CA LEU A 71 -15.18 3.88 -10.24
C LEU A 71 -16.25 4.93 -9.90
N ASP A 72 -17.54 4.60 -10.04
CA ASP A 72 -18.66 5.47 -9.70
C ASP A 72 -18.68 5.82 -8.20
N ARG A 73 -18.10 4.94 -7.35
CA ARG A 73 -17.89 5.20 -5.91
C ARG A 73 -16.63 6.03 -5.61
N GLY A 74 -15.88 6.43 -6.63
CA GLY A 74 -14.64 7.19 -6.51
C GLY A 74 -13.42 6.35 -6.13
N ILE A 75 -13.55 5.01 -6.13
CA ILE A 75 -12.44 4.11 -5.79
C ILE A 75 -11.62 3.90 -7.06
N ASN A 76 -10.61 4.74 -7.28
CA ASN A 76 -9.80 4.65 -8.50
C ASN A 76 -8.38 4.16 -8.25
N LYS A 77 -7.94 3.94 -7.01
CA LYS A 77 -6.60 3.42 -6.71
C LYS A 77 -6.62 1.91 -6.55
N ILE A 78 -5.75 1.24 -7.28
CA ILE A 78 -5.54 -0.21 -7.19
C ILE A 78 -4.08 -0.50 -6.86
N ILE A 79 -3.84 -1.01 -5.66
CA ILE A 79 -2.56 -1.54 -5.22
C ILE A 79 -2.47 -3.00 -5.64
N THR A 80 -1.47 -3.36 -6.43
CA THR A 80 -1.31 -4.73 -6.93
C THR A 80 -0.24 -5.46 -6.15
N TYR A 81 -0.58 -6.62 -5.58
CA TYR A 81 0.37 -7.46 -4.86
C TYR A 81 0.22 -8.94 -5.28
N PRO A 82 1.21 -9.53 -5.96
CA PRO A 82 2.47 -8.93 -6.43
C PRO A 82 2.27 -7.91 -7.57
N CYS A 83 3.31 -7.15 -7.90
CA CYS A 83 3.31 -6.18 -9.00
C CYS A 83 2.92 -6.80 -10.36
N ILE A 84 2.37 -5.96 -11.24
CA ILE A 84 1.97 -6.34 -12.61
C ILE A 84 2.83 -5.64 -13.68
N SER A 85 2.79 -6.17 -14.91
CA SER A 85 3.57 -5.65 -16.05
C SER A 85 3.10 -4.27 -16.52
N GLN A 86 3.97 -3.55 -17.25
CA GLN A 86 3.66 -2.22 -17.77
C GLN A 86 2.43 -2.22 -18.70
N ASP A 87 2.28 -3.23 -19.55
CA ASP A 87 1.11 -3.35 -20.44
C ASP A 87 -0.19 -3.47 -19.64
N ARG A 88 -0.15 -4.24 -18.54
CA ARG A 88 -1.28 -4.42 -17.63
C ARG A 88 -1.62 -3.12 -16.91
N ILE A 89 -0.61 -2.38 -16.45
CA ILE A 89 -0.76 -1.05 -15.84
C ILE A 89 -1.44 -0.09 -16.82
N ASN A 90 -0.94 -0.02 -18.06
CA ASN A 90 -1.48 0.84 -19.11
C ASN A 90 -2.94 0.48 -19.42
N PHE A 91 -3.27 -0.82 -19.46
CA PHE A 91 -4.63 -1.27 -19.67
C PHE A 91 -5.58 -0.86 -18.53
N MET A 92 -5.20 -1.10 -17.27
CA MET A 92 -5.99 -0.69 -16.11
C MET A 92 -6.15 0.85 -16.04
N SER A 93 -5.11 1.59 -16.43
CA SER A 93 -5.14 3.06 -16.49
C SER A 93 -6.15 3.57 -17.52
N LYS A 94 -6.27 2.91 -18.68
CA LYS A 94 -7.30 3.22 -19.67
C LYS A 94 -8.72 2.97 -19.17
N LEU A 95 -8.89 2.08 -18.20
CA LEU A 95 -10.19 1.84 -17.54
C LEU A 95 -10.51 2.90 -16.47
N GLY A 96 -9.58 3.81 -16.16
CA GLY A 96 -9.77 4.87 -15.17
C GLY A 96 -9.12 4.59 -13.81
N PHE A 97 -8.38 3.47 -13.66
CA PHE A 97 -7.68 3.17 -12.42
C PHE A 97 -6.27 3.77 -12.38
N LYS A 98 -5.91 4.38 -11.25
CA LYS A 98 -4.52 4.63 -10.88
C LYS A 98 -3.93 3.35 -10.26
N VAL A 99 -3.02 2.71 -10.98
CA VAL A 99 -2.32 1.52 -10.49
C VAL A 99 -1.11 1.92 -9.65
N ILE A 100 -0.97 1.25 -8.51
CA ILE A 100 0.15 1.37 -7.58
C ILE A 100 0.77 -0.02 -7.46
N ASN A 101 1.96 -0.22 -8.01
CA ASN A 101 2.62 -1.52 -7.89
C ASN A 101 3.21 -1.69 -6.49
N TYR A 102 3.04 -2.88 -5.92
CA TYR A 102 3.80 -3.30 -4.76
C TYR A 102 5.14 -3.89 -5.18
N ILE A 103 6.25 -3.23 -4.84
CA ILE A 103 7.61 -3.63 -5.20
C ILE A 103 8.04 -4.81 -4.33
N SER A 104 7.79 -6.03 -4.81
CA SER A 104 8.27 -7.27 -4.19
C SER A 104 9.54 -7.83 -4.85
N SER A 105 10.01 -7.22 -5.95
CA SER A 105 11.23 -7.60 -6.66
C SER A 105 11.77 -6.45 -7.51
N ASN A 106 13.03 -6.55 -7.96
CA ASN A 106 13.67 -5.51 -8.79
C ASN A 106 13.06 -5.36 -10.20
N ASN A 107 12.29 -6.35 -10.66
CA ASN A 107 11.68 -6.35 -11.99
C ASN A 107 10.28 -5.72 -12.02
N CYS A 108 9.80 -5.21 -10.88
CA CYS A 108 8.51 -4.53 -10.83
C CYS A 108 8.58 -3.19 -11.59
N PRO A 109 7.71 -2.95 -12.59
CA PRO A 109 7.60 -1.64 -13.21
C PRO A 109 7.27 -0.57 -12.17
N LEU A 110 8.00 0.55 -12.22
CA LEU A 110 7.75 1.68 -11.34
C LEU A 110 6.54 2.49 -11.85
N THR A 111 5.68 2.88 -10.92
CA THR A 111 4.54 3.78 -11.14
C THR A 111 4.82 5.11 -10.43
N GLU A 112 4.01 6.15 -10.67
CA GLU A 112 4.13 7.44 -9.95
C GLU A 112 4.03 7.28 -8.42
N GLU A 113 3.33 6.23 -7.99
CA GLU A 113 3.11 5.85 -6.61
C GLU A 113 3.47 4.37 -6.47
N VAL A 114 4.16 3.98 -5.41
CA VAL A 114 4.55 2.58 -5.19
C VAL A 114 4.35 2.17 -3.73
N VAL A 115 4.02 0.90 -3.52
CA VAL A 115 4.06 0.31 -2.18
C VAL A 115 5.33 -0.52 -2.04
N ILE A 116 6.00 -0.44 -0.89
CA ILE A 116 7.18 -1.25 -0.60
C ILE A 116 7.24 -1.60 0.88
N HIS A 117 7.91 -2.71 1.20
CA HIS A 117 8.36 -2.96 2.56
C HIS A 117 9.37 -1.90 3.01
N LEU A 118 9.50 -1.70 4.32
CA LEU A 118 10.45 -0.72 4.82
C LEU A 118 11.90 -1.12 4.49
N ASP A 119 12.51 -0.35 3.59
CA ASP A 119 13.92 -0.41 3.20
C ASP A 119 14.42 1.02 3.02
N ALA A 120 15.38 1.44 3.85
CA ALA A 120 15.83 2.83 3.90
C ALA A 120 16.37 3.31 2.55
N TYR A 121 17.28 2.54 1.95
CA TYR A 121 17.96 2.91 0.72
C TYR A 121 16.98 2.97 -0.44
N ARG A 122 16.11 1.96 -0.56
CA ARG A 122 15.15 1.90 -1.65
C ARG A 122 14.10 3.00 -1.54
N VAL A 123 13.63 3.32 -0.34
CA VAL A 123 12.70 4.44 -0.11
C VAL A 123 13.35 5.78 -0.47
N ILE A 124 14.63 5.99 -0.11
CA ILE A 124 15.39 7.20 -0.47
C ILE A 124 15.51 7.31 -1.99
N ASP A 125 15.97 6.25 -2.66
CA ASP A 125 16.15 6.24 -4.12
C ASP A 125 14.85 6.59 -4.86
N LEU A 126 13.75 5.91 -4.51
CA LEU A 126 12.45 6.13 -5.13
C LEU A 126 11.93 7.56 -4.87
N THR A 127 12.09 8.07 -3.66
CA THR A 127 11.67 9.43 -3.31
C THR A 127 12.49 10.48 -4.07
N ASN A 128 13.81 10.28 -4.21
CA ASN A 128 14.69 11.15 -5.00
C ASN A 128 14.35 11.13 -6.49
N MET A 129 13.75 10.04 -7.00
CA MET A 129 13.18 9.97 -8.34
C MET A 129 11.83 10.68 -8.47
N GLY A 130 11.30 11.28 -7.40
CA GLY A 130 10.00 11.96 -7.37
C GLY A 130 8.80 11.01 -7.24
N ILE A 131 9.03 9.74 -6.91
CA ILE A 131 7.97 8.73 -6.73
C ILE A 131 7.37 8.88 -5.33
N LYS A 132 6.03 8.84 -5.22
CA LYS A 132 5.38 8.78 -3.91
C LYS A 132 5.48 7.37 -3.35
N VAL A 133 6.10 7.24 -2.19
CA VAL A 133 6.34 5.93 -1.57
C VAL A 133 5.37 5.69 -0.42
N TYR A 134 4.68 4.55 -0.47
CA TYR A 134 3.90 3.99 0.62
C TYR A 134 4.72 2.85 1.23
N VAL A 135 5.14 3.02 2.47
CA VAL A 135 5.80 1.98 3.24
C VAL A 135 4.73 1.14 3.91
N HIS A 136 4.66 -0.16 3.58
CA HIS A 136 3.78 -1.12 4.24
C HIS A 136 4.55 -1.85 5.34
N LEU A 137 4.15 -1.61 6.59
CA LEU A 137 4.54 -2.43 7.72
C LEU A 137 3.50 -3.55 7.83
N TYR A 138 3.90 -4.80 7.56
CA TYR A 138 2.99 -5.96 7.54
C TYR A 138 3.18 -6.87 8.77
N GLU A 139 2.27 -7.82 8.96
CA GLU A 139 2.13 -8.77 10.10
C GLU A 139 3.37 -9.14 10.94
N PRO A 140 4.56 -9.53 10.41
CA PRO A 140 5.75 -9.77 11.24
C PRO A 140 6.23 -8.55 12.03
N TYR A 141 5.92 -7.33 11.59
CA TYR A 141 6.19 -6.10 12.32
C TYR A 141 5.09 -5.74 13.34
N ILE A 142 3.86 -6.26 13.16
CA ILE A 142 2.65 -5.75 13.84
C ILE A 142 2.06 -6.76 14.85
N LYS A 143 2.07 -8.08 14.58
CA LYS A 143 1.34 -9.08 15.38
C LYS A 143 2.22 -9.83 16.40
N ASP A 144 1.90 -9.59 17.68
CA ASP A 144 2.03 -10.41 18.90
C ASP A 144 3.35 -11.09 19.30
N LYS A 145 4.44 -10.95 18.53
CA LYS A 145 5.79 -11.12 19.09
C LYS A 145 6.73 -10.13 18.42
N PRO A 146 7.07 -8.99 19.05
CA PRO A 146 8.33 -8.36 18.70
C PRO A 146 9.40 -9.40 19.04
N SER A 147 9.90 -10.14 18.05
CA SER A 147 11.28 -10.58 18.18
C SER A 147 12.05 -9.29 18.40
N TYR A 148 12.76 -9.18 19.52
CA TYR A 148 13.53 -7.98 19.90
C TYR A 148 14.29 -7.40 18.68
N GLY A 149 14.72 -8.26 17.75
CA GLY A 149 15.33 -7.90 16.48
C GLY A 149 14.55 -6.94 15.58
N ILE A 150 13.22 -7.05 15.47
CA ILE A 150 12.43 -6.24 14.51
C ILE A 150 12.34 -4.77 14.95
N VAL A 151 12.05 -4.54 16.23
CA VAL A 151 12.00 -3.19 16.82
C VAL A 151 13.39 -2.54 16.77
N THR A 152 14.45 -3.30 17.06
CA THR A 152 15.84 -2.80 17.00
C THR A 152 16.33 -2.48 15.59
N VAL A 153 15.74 -3.06 14.54
CA VAL A 153 16.11 -2.78 13.14
C VAL A 153 15.29 -1.62 12.57
N LEU A 154 14.07 -1.44 13.06
CA LEU A 154 13.15 -0.38 12.61
C LEU A 154 13.69 1.02 12.89
N GLU A 155 14.16 1.26 14.12
CA GLU A 155 14.63 2.58 14.54
C GLU A 155 15.85 3.09 13.75
N PRO A 156 16.93 2.30 13.53
CA PRO A 156 18.03 2.70 12.66
C PRO A 156 17.61 3.03 11.22
N ILE A 157 16.64 2.28 10.66
CA ILE A 157 16.13 2.55 9.32
C ILE A 157 15.39 3.89 9.28
N LEU A 158 14.48 4.13 10.23
CA LEU A 158 13.73 5.39 10.31
C LEU A 158 14.65 6.59 10.58
N GLU A 159 15.66 6.42 11.44
CA GLU A 159 16.67 7.44 11.69
C GLU A 159 17.48 7.77 10.42
N HIS A 160 17.80 6.76 9.60
CA HIS A 160 18.48 6.98 8.32
C HIS A 160 17.61 7.76 7.33
N LEU A 161 16.31 7.44 7.25
CA LEU A 161 15.33 8.18 6.44
C LEU A 161 15.21 9.65 6.92
N ARG A 162 15.19 9.86 8.24
CA ARG A 162 15.15 11.19 8.86
C ARG A 162 16.35 12.05 8.49
N ARG A 163 17.56 11.50 8.63
CA ARG A 163 18.81 12.20 8.27
C ARG A 163 18.88 12.52 6.78
N SER A 164 18.26 11.69 5.96
CA SER A 164 18.13 11.90 4.52
C SER A 164 16.98 12.85 4.14
N ASN A 165 16.22 13.36 5.11
CA ASN A 165 15.05 14.23 4.93
C ASN A 165 14.01 13.64 3.96
N VAL A 166 13.83 12.31 4.00
CA VAL A 166 12.88 11.59 3.16
C VAL A 166 11.59 11.33 3.95
N LYS A 167 10.46 11.65 3.33
CA LYS A 167 9.13 11.44 3.90
C LYS A 167 8.33 10.46 3.05
N PHE A 168 7.43 9.72 3.69
CA PHE A 168 6.67 8.64 3.04
C PHE A 168 5.26 8.52 3.63
N TYR A 169 4.38 7.81 2.95
CA TYR A 169 3.07 7.41 3.48
C TYR A 169 3.19 6.04 4.16
N LEU A 170 2.44 5.82 5.22
CA LEU A 170 2.49 4.57 5.98
C LEU A 170 1.23 3.74 5.72
N ILE A 171 1.39 2.45 5.47
CA ILE A 171 0.29 1.46 5.46
C ILE A 171 0.48 0.51 6.64
N LEU A 172 -0.57 0.34 7.44
CA LEU A 172 -0.62 -0.55 8.59
C LEU A 172 -1.71 -1.60 8.38
N ASP A 173 -1.43 -2.88 8.60
CA ASP A 173 -2.47 -3.91 8.61
C ASP A 173 -3.46 -3.65 9.77
N GLU A 174 -4.76 -3.70 9.49
CA GLU A 174 -5.79 -3.80 10.53
C GLU A 174 -5.77 -5.19 11.15
N LEU A 175 -5.87 -5.23 12.49
CA LEU A 175 -5.81 -6.45 13.30
C LEU A 175 -7.08 -7.30 13.19
#